data_AF-A0A382KCC5-F1
#
_entry.id   AF-A0A382KCC5-F1
#
_cell.length_a   1.000
_cell.length_b   1.000
_cell.length_c   1.000
_cell.angle_alpha   90.00
_cell.angle_beta   90.00
_cell.angle_gamma   90.00
#
_symmetry.space_group_name_H-M   'P 1'
#
loop_
_entity.id
_entity.type
_entity.pdbx_description
1 polymer ?
#
loop_
_entity_poly.entity_id
_entity_poly.type
_entity_poly.pdbx_seq_one_letter_code
_entity_poly.pdbx_strand_id
1 'polypeptide(L)' 'MQALTIVQKENGGSLTNELKQAVADYLEMPTISVQEVATFYENYNHKPVGKHVIRFCHNISCMLNGSDELISYLEEKL' A
#
# COMPACT_ATOMS: atom_id res chain seq x y z
N MET A 1 -7.21 8.22 -0.17
CA MET A 1 -8.68 7.98 -0.24
C MET A 1 -9.08 6.92 0.77
N GLN A 2 -9.98 7.22 1.72
CA GLN A 2 -10.32 6.29 2.81
C GLN A 2 -11.00 5.01 2.31
N ALA A 3 -11.90 5.11 1.31
CA ALA A 3 -12.59 3.94 0.74
C ALA A 3 -11.63 2.85 0.24
N LEU A 4 -10.62 3.21 -0.55
CA LEU A 4 -9.60 2.26 -1.03
C LEU A 4 -8.78 1.65 0.10
N THR A 5 -8.53 2.42 1.17
CA THR A 5 -7.76 1.94 2.34
C THR A 5 -8.53 0.87 3.09
N ILE A 6 -9.85 1.07 3.28
CA ILE A 6 -10.74 0.10 3.92
C ILE A 6 -10.83 -1.16 3.07
N VAL A 7 -11.10 -1.04 1.76
CA VAL A 7 -11.22 -2.19 0.85
C VAL A 7 -9.93 -2.99 0.79
N GLN A 8 -8.77 -2.34 0.74
CA GLN A 8 -7.48 -3.03 0.79
C GLN A 8 -7.31 -3.84 2.08
N LYS A 9 -7.70 -3.27 3.23
CA LYS A 9 -7.58 -3.94 4.54
C LYS A 9 -8.49 -5.17 4.62
N GLU A 10 -9.74 -5.03 4.19
CA GLU A 10 -10.71 -6.14 4.19
C GLU A 10 -10.35 -7.24 3.17
N ASN A 11 -9.71 -6.87 2.05
CA ASN A 11 -9.28 -7.81 1.00
C ASN A 11 -7.86 -8.40 1.24
N GLY A 12 -7.44 -8.54 2.49
CA GLY A 12 -6.16 -9.18 2.81
C GLY A 12 -4.92 -8.44 2.29
N GLY A 13 -5.02 -7.12 2.08
CA GLY A 13 -3.90 -6.24 1.82
C GLY A 13 -3.67 -5.87 0.36
N SER A 14 -4.51 -6.30 -0.59
CA SER A 14 -4.34 -5.99 -2.03
C SER A 14 -5.59 -5.42 -2.69
N LEU A 15 -5.41 -4.59 -3.72
CA LEU A 15 -6.47 -3.98 -4.51
C LEU A 15 -6.47 -4.52 -5.94
N THR A 16 -7.42 -5.43 -6.22
CA THR A 16 -7.69 -5.94 -7.58
C THR A 16 -8.46 -4.92 -8.41
N ASN A 17 -8.49 -5.10 -9.73
CA ASN A 17 -9.24 -4.21 -10.62
C ASN A 17 -10.75 -4.25 -10.36
N GLU A 18 -11.28 -5.42 -10.00
CA GLU A 18 -12.69 -5.61 -9.63
C GLU A 18 -13.06 -4.78 -8.40
N LEU A 19 -12.18 -4.73 -7.40
CA LEU A 19 -12.41 -3.93 -6.19
C LEU A 19 -12.34 -2.43 -6.46
N LYS A 20 -11.43 -1.99 -7.33
CA LYS A 20 -11.37 -0.59 -7.77
C LYS A 20 -12.63 -0.20 -8.53
N GLN A 21 -13.16 -1.08 -9.38
CA GLN A 21 -14.43 -0.89 -10.07
C GLN A 21 -15.59 -0.79 -9.08
N ALA A 22 -15.69 -1.71 -8.12
CA ALA A 22 -16.74 -1.68 -7.10
C ALA A 22 -16.73 -0.40 -6.26
N VAL A 23 -15.54 0.13 -5.95
CA VAL A 23 -15.39 1.43 -5.26
C VAL A 23 -15.81 2.59 -6.16
N ALA A 24 -15.48 2.55 -7.45
CA ALA A 24 -15.89 3.57 -8.42
C ALA A 24 -17.42 3.62 -8.58
N ASP A 25 -18.04 2.45 -8.72
CA ASP A 25 -19.49 2.29 -8.83
C ASP A 25 -20.20 2.78 -7.55
N TYR A 26 -19.69 2.41 -6.37
CA TYR A 26 -20.25 2.85 -5.08
C TYR A 26 -20.18 4.36 -4.86
N LEU A 27 -19.14 5.01 -5.40
CA LEU A 27 -18.93 6.45 -5.26
C LEU A 27 -19.44 7.25 -6.46
N GLU A 28 -20.13 6.60 -7.40
CA GLU A 28 -20.67 7.19 -8.62
C GLU A 28 -19.63 8.01 -9.41
N MET A 29 -18.40 7.50 -9.49
CA MET A 29 -17.28 8.16 -10.16
C MET A 29 -16.66 7.29 -11.25
N PRO A 30 -15.98 7.90 -12.23
CA PRO A 30 -15.28 7.14 -13.26
C PRO A 30 -14.21 6.21 -12.66
N THR A 31 -14.15 4.96 -13.12
CA THR A 31 -13.14 3.98 -12.70
C THR A 31 -11.72 4.49 -12.86
N ILE A 32 -11.48 5.29 -13.91
CA ILE A 32 -10.17 5.87 -14.18
C ILE A 32 -9.68 6.76 -13.03
N SER A 33 -10.56 7.54 -12.40
CA SER A 33 -10.20 8.40 -11.27
C SER A 33 -9.80 7.58 -10.04
N VAL A 34 -10.46 6.44 -9.81
CA VAL A 34 -10.06 5.51 -8.74
C VAL A 34 -8.72 4.85 -9.06
N GLN A 35 -8.49 4.49 -10.33
CA GLN A 35 -7.23 3.91 -10.76
C GLN A 35 -6.06 4.89 -10.61
N GLU A 36 -6.24 6.16 -11.00
CA GLU A 36 -5.24 7.22 -10.84
C GLU A 36 -4.82 7.38 -9.37
N VAL A 37 -5.78 7.46 -8.46
CA VAL A 37 -5.48 7.54 -7.02
C VAL A 37 -4.80 6.27 -6.52
N ALA A 38 -5.25 5.10 -6.98
CA ALA A 38 -4.69 3.84 -6.56
C ALA A 38 -3.24 3.66 -7.03
N THR A 39 -2.85 4.16 -8.20
CA THR A 39 -1.48 4.07 -8.72
C THR A 39 -0.58 5.21 -8.26
N PHE A 40 -1.15 6.38 -7.93
CA PHE A 40 -0.40 7.55 -7.48
C PHE A 40 0.20 7.36 -6.08
N TYR A 41 -0.52 6.72 -5.15
CA TYR A 41 -0.06 6.53 -3.79
C TYR A 41 0.55 5.13 -3.59
N GLU A 42 1.84 5.08 -3.22
CA GLU A 42 2.59 3.84 -2.96
C GLU A 42 2.04 2.97 -1.80
N ASN A 43 1.13 3.50 -0.99
CA ASN A 43 0.50 2.77 0.10
C ASN A 43 -0.55 1.76 -0.40
N TYR A 44 -0.97 1.85 -1.65
CA TYR A 44 -1.89 0.91 -2.27
C TYR A 44 -1.13 -0.24 -2.94
N ASN A 45 -1.42 -1.46 -2.51
CA ASN A 45 -0.76 -2.65 -3.03
C ASN A 45 -1.59 -3.23 -4.18
N HIS A 46 -1.01 -3.30 -5.38
CA HIS A 46 -1.66 -3.90 -6.55
C HIS A 46 -1.41 -5.40 -6.70
N LYS A 47 -0.53 -5.95 -5.88
CA LYS A 47 -0.20 -7.37 -5.83
C LYS A 47 -0.57 -7.92 -4.45
N PRO A 48 -0.86 -9.23 -4.33
CA PRO A 48 -0.99 -9.88 -3.05
C PRO A 48 0.26 -9.64 -2.19
N VAL A 49 0.06 -9.25 -0.94
CA VAL A 49 1.12 -9.01 0.04
C VAL A 49 0.96 -9.95 1.22
N GLY A 50 2.01 -10.13 2.01
CA GLY A 50 1.95 -10.90 3.24
C GLY A 50 1.01 -10.26 4.28
N LYS A 51 0.66 -11.04 5.31
CA LYS A 51 -0.19 -10.59 6.44
C LYS A 51 0.35 -9.32 7.11
N HIS A 52 1.67 -9.18 7.16
CA HIS A 52 2.36 -8.03 7.72
C HIS A 52 3.24 -7.41 6.64
N VAL A 53 2.92 -6.16 6.27
CA VAL A 53 3.76 -5.37 5.37
C VAL A 53 4.60 -4.43 6.22
N ILE A 54 5.91 -4.70 6.27
CA ILE A 54 6.86 -3.86 6.99
C ILE A 54 7.32 -2.76 6.03
N ARG A 55 7.02 -1.50 6.36
CA ARG A 55 7.48 -0.33 5.60
C ARG A 55 8.52 0.42 6.43
N PHE A 56 9.73 0.51 5.90
CA PHE A 56 10.84 1.16 6.58
C PHE A 56 11.02 2.60 6.12
N CYS A 57 11.31 3.49 7.07
CA CYS A 57 11.78 4.82 6.74
C CYS A 57 13.23 4.72 6.25
N HIS A 58 13.46 5.15 5.02
CA HIS A 58 14.81 5.31 4.44
C HIS A 58 15.07 6.76 4.01
N ASN A 59 14.50 7.72 4.75
CA ASN A 59 14.80 9.14 4.57
C ASN A 59 16.15 9.47 5.25
N ILE A 60 16.80 10.57 4.87
CA ILE A 60 18.11 11.00 5.39
C ILE A 60 18.15 11.05 6.91
N SER A 61 17.08 11.51 7.57
CA SER A 61 17.02 11.55 9.03
C SER A 61 17.05 10.15 9.66
N CYS A 62 16.46 9.14 9.02
CA CYS A 62 16.49 7.76 9.48
C CYS A 62 17.85 7.13 9.16
N MET A 63 18.40 7.40 7.98
CA MET A 63 19.71 6.94 7.54
C MET A 63 20.84 7.41 8.48
N LEU A 64 20.84 8.70 8.83
CA LEU A 64 21.81 9.27 9.78
C LEU A 64 21.72 8.67 11.18
N ASN A 65 20.59 8.07 11.54
CA ASN A 65 20.37 7.37 12.81
C ASN A 65 20.57 5.85 12.69
N GLY A 66 21.19 5.36 11.61
CA GLY A 66 21.51 3.94 11.46
C GLY A 66 20.34 3.08 10.98
N SER A 67 19.39 3.63 10.20
CA SER A 67 18.28 2.82 9.65
C SER A 67 18.76 1.63 8.82
N ASP A 68 19.92 1.75 8.17
CA ASP A 68 20.43 0.74 7.25
C ASP A 68 20.87 -0.52 8.01
N GLU A 69 21.51 -0.35 9.17
CA GLU A 69 21.87 -1.45 10.08
C GLU A 69 20.61 -2.19 10.57
N LEU A 70 19.55 -1.44 10.86
CA LEU A 70 18.28 -2.00 11.30
C LEU A 70 17.56 -2.76 10.16
N ILE A 71 17.62 -2.25 8.93
CA ILE A 71 17.08 -2.94 7.74
C ILE A 71 17.83 -4.26 7.53
N SER A 72 19.17 -4.25 7.51
CA SER A 72 19.98 -5.46 7.34
C SER A 72 19.71 -6.50 8.42
N TYR A 73 19.60 -6.09 9.69
CA TYR A 73 19.25 -7.01 10.78
C TYR A 73 17.88 -7.68 10.59
N LEU A 74 16.89 -6.95 10.07
CA LEU A 74 15.56 -7.49 9.83
C LEU A 74 15.55 -8.46 8.64
N GLU A 75 16.31 -8.18 7.59
CA GLU A 75 16.46 -9.07 6.42
C GLU A 75 17.14 -10.40 6.77
N GLU A 76 18.05 -10.42 7.74
CA GLU A 76 18.65 -11.67 8.23
C GLU A 76 17.71 -12.47 9.14
N LYS A 77 16.80 -11.80 9.83
CA LYS A 77 15.96 -12.41 10.88
C LYS A 77 14.63 -12.95 10.37
N LEU A 78 14.07 -12.35 9.32
CA LEU A 78 12.72 -12.62 8.79
C LEU A 78 12.78 -13.37 7.45
#